data_AF-M9P8D9-F1
#
_entry.id   AF-M9P8D9-F1
#
_cell.length_a   1.000
_cell.length_b   1.000
_cell.length_c   1.000
_cell.angle_alpha   90.00
_cell.angle_beta   90.00
_cell.angle_gamma   90.00
#
_symmetry.space_group_name_H-M   'P 1'
#
loop_
_entity.id
_entity.type
_entity.pdbx_description
1 polymer ?
#
loop_
_entity_poly.entity_id
_entity_poly.type
_entity_poly.pdbx_seq_one_letter_code
_entity_poly.pdbx_strand_id
1 'polypeptide(L)'
;MDNLISQPFQNKEEQDRYLKTKKDSYTEFILKKQATGYAENSRLDKIFEKHHIIPTHMGGFNYSWNIIELSYEDHTLAHQLLFECYGNRYDKAVWNMRSGLTSEARREISIANVEKARIERTGRFSSELQRELGSRSKKPRKPFAKNAFIVSALQKGMVWVHADGSKYTIEGYDMESPFQVATFLSDLCSEEMRNAFKLKGSQSYLYTGVVKILTGWRDVNTNKTLFSVGPWRLEGILL
;
A
#
# COMPACT_ATOMS: atom_id res chain seq x y z
N MET A 1 -23.86 6.92 16.29
CA MET A 1 -22.96 5.77 16.11
C MET A 1 -21.76 6.08 16.97
N ASP A 2 -21.54 5.29 18.01
CA ASP A 2 -20.50 5.58 18.97
C ASP A 2 -19.17 5.13 18.37
N ASN A 3 -18.28 6.10 18.15
CA ASN A 3 -16.90 5.79 17.78
C ASN A 3 -16.26 5.03 18.93
N LEU A 4 -15.59 3.92 18.62
CA LEU A 4 -14.89 3.14 19.65
C LEU A 4 -13.74 3.94 20.29
N ILE A 5 -13.25 4.94 19.54
CA ILE A 5 -12.12 5.80 19.87
C ILE A 5 -12.46 7.25 19.56
N SER A 6 -12.24 8.13 20.54
CA SER A 6 -12.45 9.57 20.41
C SER A 6 -11.27 10.28 19.73
N GLN A 7 -10.09 9.65 19.68
CA GLN A 7 -8.89 10.18 19.02
C GLN A 7 -8.06 9.08 18.32
N PRO A 8 -7.34 9.40 17.23
CA PRO A 8 -6.40 8.50 16.59
C PRO A 8 -5.27 8.06 17.52
N PHE A 9 -4.92 6.77 17.46
CA PHE A 9 -3.62 6.31 17.95
C PHE A 9 -2.51 6.86 17.05
N GLN A 10 -1.43 7.34 17.66
CA GLN A 10 -0.27 7.90 16.96
C GLN A 10 0.66 6.80 16.43
N ASN A 11 0.64 5.63 17.08
CA ASN A 11 1.55 4.53 16.81
C ASN A 11 0.95 3.18 17.21
N LYS A 12 1.68 2.10 16.90
CA LYS A 12 1.27 0.72 17.19
C LYS A 12 1.20 0.46 18.69
N GLU A 13 2.15 0.99 19.46
CA GLU A 13 2.27 0.74 20.89
C GLU A 13 1.05 1.26 21.68
N GLU A 14 0.51 2.41 21.28
CA GLU A 14 -0.73 2.96 21.82
C GLU A 14 -1.94 2.08 21.51
N GLN A 15 -2.05 1.59 20.27
CA GLN A 15 -3.11 0.65 19.90
C GLN A 15 -2.99 -0.64 20.71
N ASP A 16 -1.81 -1.25 20.80
CA ASP A 16 -1.59 -2.50 21.53
C ASP A 16 -1.94 -2.34 23.01
N ARG A 17 -1.62 -1.18 23.62
CA ARG A 17 -2.00 -0.84 25.00
C ARG A 17 -3.52 -0.72 25.15
N TYR A 18 -4.20 -0.09 24.19
CA TYR A 18 -5.64 0.03 24.18
C TYR A 18 -6.32 -1.36 24.12
N LEU A 19 -5.89 -2.22 23.19
CA LEU A 19 -6.42 -3.58 23.07
C LEU A 19 -6.25 -4.38 24.37
N LYS A 20 -5.07 -4.30 25.00
CA LYS A 20 -4.79 -4.94 26.30
C LYS A 20 -5.62 -4.40 27.46
N THR A 21 -6.12 -3.17 27.36
CA THR A 21 -6.93 -2.53 28.39
C THR A 21 -8.39 -2.92 28.26
N LYS A 22 -8.91 -3.08 27.03
CA LYS A 22 -10.31 -3.44 26.78
C LYS A 22 -10.68 -4.83 27.28
N LYS A 23 -9.84 -5.84 27.01
CA LYS A 23 -10.02 -7.23 27.48
C LYS A 23 -11.43 -7.79 27.23
N ASP A 24 -12.02 -7.44 26.10
CA ASP A 24 -13.24 -8.09 25.61
C ASP A 24 -12.86 -9.26 24.69
N SER A 25 -13.84 -10.10 24.37
CA SER A 25 -13.60 -11.32 23.59
C SER A 25 -12.99 -11.03 22.21
N TYR A 26 -13.35 -9.91 21.59
CA TYR A 26 -12.76 -9.47 20.33
C TYR A 26 -11.28 -9.09 20.47
N THR A 27 -10.95 -8.21 21.41
CA THR A 27 -9.57 -7.73 21.61
C THR A 27 -8.64 -8.86 22.07
N GLU A 28 -9.12 -9.79 22.91
CA GLU A 28 -8.38 -10.99 23.28
C GLU A 28 -8.11 -11.89 22.07
N PHE A 29 -9.12 -12.10 21.21
CA PHE A 29 -8.96 -12.86 19.97
C PHE A 29 -7.88 -12.24 19.06
N ILE A 30 -7.92 -10.92 18.86
CA ILE A 30 -6.92 -10.22 18.04
C ILE A 30 -5.52 -10.35 18.65
N LEU A 31 -5.36 -10.07 19.96
CA LEU A 31 -4.07 -10.18 20.64
C LEU A 31 -3.49 -11.60 20.53
N LYS A 32 -4.35 -12.62 20.65
CA LYS A 32 -3.95 -14.01 20.45
C LYS A 32 -3.45 -14.25 19.03
N LYS A 33 -4.16 -13.78 18.00
CA LYS A 33 -3.75 -13.91 16.59
C LYS A 33 -2.46 -13.17 16.27
N GLN A 34 -2.27 -11.98 16.84
CA GLN A 34 -1.01 -11.23 16.74
C GLN A 34 0.16 -12.00 17.37
N ALA A 35 -0.06 -12.67 18.51
CA ALA A 35 0.97 -13.40 19.24
C ALA A 35 1.33 -14.74 18.59
N THR A 36 0.34 -15.52 18.14
CA THR A 36 0.61 -16.82 17.51
C THR A 36 1.13 -16.68 16.10
N GLY A 37 0.72 -15.60 15.39
CA GLY A 37 0.89 -15.50 13.95
C GLY A 37 0.26 -16.70 13.21
N TYR A 38 0.55 -16.81 11.92
CA TYR A 38 0.34 -18.04 11.17
C TYR A 38 1.73 -18.55 10.75
N ALA A 39 2.03 -19.81 11.08
CA ALA A 39 3.29 -20.43 10.64
C ALA A 39 3.41 -20.36 9.12
N GLU A 40 4.63 -20.17 8.58
CA GLU A 40 4.85 -20.04 7.13
C GLU A 40 4.24 -21.21 6.34
N ASN A 41 4.32 -22.43 6.87
CA ASN A 41 3.74 -23.62 6.22
C ASN A 41 2.20 -23.58 6.17
N SER A 42 1.53 -22.90 7.10
CA SER A 42 0.07 -22.68 7.06
C SER A 42 -0.35 -21.68 6.00
N ARG A 43 0.59 -20.88 5.45
CA ARG A 43 0.29 -19.84 4.46
C ARG A 43 0.24 -20.36 3.03
N LEU A 44 0.80 -21.54 2.77
CA LEU A 44 0.88 -22.10 1.42
C LEU A 44 -0.50 -22.51 0.87
N ASP A 45 -1.40 -22.98 1.74
CA ASP A 45 -2.71 -23.53 1.32
C ASP A 45 -3.92 -22.68 1.72
N LYS A 46 -3.74 -21.66 2.57
CA LYS A 46 -4.84 -20.83 3.08
C LYS A 46 -4.82 -19.42 2.50
N ILE A 47 -5.99 -18.95 2.07
CA ILE A 47 -6.18 -17.57 1.62
C ILE A 47 -6.35 -16.68 2.85
N PHE A 48 -5.46 -15.68 2.97
CA PHE A 48 -5.53 -14.67 4.02
C PHE A 48 -6.19 -13.40 3.51
N GLU A 49 -6.95 -12.77 4.38
CA GLU A 49 -7.62 -11.51 4.13
C GLU A 49 -7.17 -10.45 5.13
N LYS A 50 -7.05 -9.21 4.65
CA LYS A 50 -6.74 -8.07 5.50
C LYS A 50 -7.98 -7.66 6.27
N HIS A 51 -7.85 -7.60 7.59
CA HIS A 51 -8.88 -7.14 8.51
C HIS A 51 -8.36 -5.94 9.31
N HIS A 52 -9.16 -4.89 9.42
CA HIS A 52 -8.81 -3.77 10.30
C HIS A 52 -9.06 -4.16 11.75
N ILE A 53 -8.03 -4.08 12.59
CA ILE A 53 -8.14 -4.39 14.03
C ILE A 53 -9.17 -3.46 14.69
N ILE A 54 -9.16 -2.18 14.32
CA ILE A 54 -10.24 -1.25 14.63
C ILE A 54 -10.85 -0.83 13.32
N PRO A 55 -12.12 -1.17 13.05
CA PRO A 55 -12.76 -0.86 11.77
C PRO A 55 -12.86 0.64 11.52
N THR A 56 -12.80 1.02 10.25
CA THR A 56 -12.89 2.44 9.84
C THR A 56 -14.22 3.08 10.21
N HIS A 57 -15.32 2.31 10.14
CA HIS A 57 -16.65 2.76 10.57
C HIS A 57 -16.78 2.94 12.08
N MET A 58 -15.77 2.54 12.86
CA MET A 58 -15.68 2.75 14.31
C MET A 58 -14.58 3.76 14.71
N GLY A 59 -14.02 4.49 13.74
CA GLY A 59 -12.96 5.47 13.94
C GLY A 59 -11.55 4.95 13.73
N GLY A 60 -11.38 3.71 13.24
CA GLY A 60 -10.08 3.14 12.92
C GLY A 60 -9.44 3.75 11.67
N PHE A 61 -8.11 3.74 11.63
CA PHE A 61 -7.33 4.33 10.54
C PHE A 61 -6.74 3.27 9.62
N ASN A 62 -6.48 3.63 8.36
CA ASN A 62 -5.92 2.73 7.37
C ASN A 62 -4.38 2.67 7.43
N TYR A 63 -3.84 2.44 8.63
CA TYR A 63 -2.40 2.25 8.85
C TYR A 63 -2.06 0.76 8.86
N SER A 64 -0.83 0.42 8.45
CA SER A 64 -0.35 -0.96 8.40
C SER A 64 -0.41 -1.66 9.76
N TRP A 65 -0.19 -0.94 10.85
CA TRP A 65 -0.28 -1.48 12.20
C TRP A 65 -1.73 -1.76 12.67
N ASN A 66 -2.74 -1.11 12.06
CA ASN A 66 -4.15 -1.38 12.32
C ASN A 66 -4.71 -2.47 11.41
N ILE A 67 -3.88 -3.18 10.66
CA ILE A 67 -4.30 -4.24 9.74
C ILE A 67 -3.64 -5.54 10.17
N ILE A 68 -4.46 -6.58 10.31
CA ILE A 68 -4.04 -7.95 10.57
C ILE A 68 -4.49 -8.85 9.42
N GLU A 69 -3.66 -9.83 9.06
CA GLU A 69 -4.04 -10.87 8.12
C GLU A 69 -4.71 -12.01 8.89
N LEU A 70 -5.93 -12.38 8.51
CA LEU A 70 -6.69 -13.47 9.12
C LEU A 70 -7.11 -14.47 8.04
N SER A 71 -7.28 -15.75 8.42
CA SER A 71 -7.96 -16.71 7.53
C SER A 71 -9.40 -16.29 7.31
N TYR A 72 -10.06 -16.86 6.31
CA TYR A 72 -11.47 -16.57 6.03
C TYR A 72 -12.38 -16.81 7.25
N GLU A 73 -12.16 -17.91 7.97
CA GLU A 73 -12.90 -18.30 9.18
C GLU A 73 -12.62 -17.31 10.32
N ASP A 74 -11.33 -17.00 10.55
CA ASP A 74 -10.91 -16.08 11.60
C ASP A 74 -11.40 -14.65 11.34
N HIS A 75 -11.43 -14.21 10.09
CA HIS A 75 -12.00 -12.91 9.70
C HIS A 75 -13.52 -12.87 9.91
N THR A 76 -14.21 -13.97 9.62
CA THR A 76 -15.66 -14.10 9.85
C THR A 76 -15.98 -14.07 11.35
N LEU A 77 -15.18 -14.79 12.16
CA LEU A 77 -15.28 -14.76 13.62
C LEU A 77 -14.95 -13.38 14.19
N ALA A 78 -13.97 -12.66 13.62
CA ALA A 78 -13.65 -11.31 14.04
C ALA A 78 -14.86 -10.36 13.92
N HIS A 79 -15.59 -10.41 12.79
CA HIS A 79 -16.82 -9.63 12.62
C HIS A 79 -17.96 -10.07 13.54
N GLN A 80 -18.08 -11.37 13.82
CA GLN A 80 -19.03 -11.86 14.82
C GLN A 80 -18.74 -11.25 16.20
N LEU A 81 -17.49 -11.35 16.67
CA LEU A 81 -17.07 -10.83 17.97
C LEU A 81 -17.21 -9.30 18.05
N LEU A 82 -16.88 -8.58 16.98
CA LEU A 82 -17.12 -7.12 16.90
C LEU A 82 -18.61 -6.79 17.09
N PHE A 83 -19.50 -7.53 16.44
CA PHE A 83 -20.94 -7.34 16.62
C PHE A 83 -21.40 -7.69 18.04
N GLU A 84 -20.91 -8.79 18.61
CA GLU A 84 -21.25 -9.20 19.97
C GLU A 84 -20.77 -8.20 21.04
N CYS A 85 -19.55 -7.66 20.90
CA CYS A 85 -18.99 -6.69 21.84
C CYS A 85 -19.60 -5.30 21.71
N TYR A 86 -19.89 -4.83 20.48
CA TYR A 86 -20.17 -3.42 20.21
C TYR A 86 -21.49 -3.15 19.48
N GLY A 87 -22.25 -4.19 19.12
CA GLY A 87 -23.60 -4.08 18.56
C GLY A 87 -23.68 -3.45 17.17
N ASN A 88 -22.58 -3.36 16.43
CA ASN A 88 -22.55 -2.64 15.16
C ASN A 88 -23.18 -3.46 14.01
N ARG A 89 -24.18 -2.88 13.35
CA ARG A 89 -24.90 -3.52 12.23
C ARG A 89 -24.04 -3.84 11.00
N TYR A 90 -22.97 -3.07 10.76
CA TYR A 90 -22.07 -3.34 9.63
C TYR A 90 -21.32 -4.65 9.83
N ASP A 91 -20.83 -4.89 11.04
CA ASP A 91 -20.17 -6.14 11.41
C ASP A 91 -21.15 -7.31 11.40
N LYS A 92 -22.39 -7.11 11.87
CA LYS A 92 -23.46 -8.12 11.74
C LYS A 92 -23.74 -8.50 10.28
N ALA A 93 -23.79 -7.50 9.39
CA ALA A 93 -24.06 -7.74 7.97
C ALA A 93 -22.92 -8.53 7.33
N VAL A 94 -21.66 -8.18 7.63
CA VAL A 94 -20.48 -8.89 7.11
C VAL A 94 -20.42 -10.31 7.67
N TRP A 95 -20.66 -10.49 8.97
CA TRP A 95 -20.75 -11.80 9.60
C TRP A 95 -21.83 -12.65 8.91
N ASN A 96 -23.07 -12.20 8.84
CA ASN A 96 -24.18 -12.94 8.21
C ASN A 96 -23.91 -13.30 6.74
N MET A 97 -23.28 -12.41 5.97
CA MET A 97 -22.92 -12.66 4.57
C MET A 97 -21.88 -13.79 4.44
N ARG A 98 -21.03 -13.96 5.46
CA ARG A 98 -19.90 -14.89 5.45
C ARG A 98 -20.19 -16.18 6.19
N SER A 99 -21.11 -16.15 7.15
CA SER A 99 -21.59 -17.30 7.90
C SER A 99 -22.24 -18.33 7.00
N GLY A 100 -21.76 -19.57 7.06
CA GLY A 100 -22.32 -20.69 6.30
C GLY A 100 -21.71 -20.93 4.92
N LEU A 101 -20.75 -20.10 4.48
CA LEU A 101 -19.94 -20.36 3.29
C LEU A 101 -18.53 -20.78 3.71
N THR A 102 -18.04 -21.93 3.26
CA THR A 102 -16.63 -22.31 3.45
C THR A 102 -15.72 -21.55 2.49
N SER A 103 -14.41 -21.52 2.75
CA SER A 103 -13.40 -20.97 1.84
C SER A 103 -13.48 -21.62 0.46
N GLU A 104 -13.71 -22.93 0.40
CA GLU A 104 -13.82 -23.71 -0.82
C GLU A 104 -15.08 -23.31 -1.60
N ALA A 105 -16.24 -23.23 -0.92
CA ALA A 105 -17.50 -22.82 -1.54
C ALA A 105 -17.39 -21.41 -2.13
N ARG A 106 -16.72 -20.47 -1.43
CA ARG A 106 -16.50 -19.12 -1.95
C ARG A 106 -15.59 -19.12 -3.18
N ARG A 107 -14.55 -19.94 -3.18
CA ARG A 107 -13.67 -20.11 -4.34
C ARG A 107 -14.44 -20.65 -5.54
N GLU A 108 -15.28 -21.66 -5.34
CA GLU A 108 -16.15 -22.22 -6.38
C GLU A 108 -17.12 -21.18 -6.94
N ILE A 109 -17.79 -20.41 -6.06
CA ILE A 109 -18.66 -19.31 -6.47
C ILE A 109 -17.89 -18.27 -7.28
N SER A 110 -16.67 -17.90 -6.85
CA SER A 110 -15.83 -16.96 -7.59
C SER A 110 -15.47 -17.49 -8.98
N ILE A 111 -15.14 -18.78 -9.10
CA ILE A 111 -14.84 -19.43 -10.38
C ILE A 111 -16.10 -19.43 -11.26
N ALA A 112 -17.25 -19.82 -10.71
CA ALA A 112 -18.53 -19.82 -11.42
C ALA A 112 -18.93 -18.42 -11.91
N ASN A 113 -18.71 -17.39 -11.10
CA ASN A 113 -18.99 -16.00 -11.48
C ASN A 113 -18.07 -15.51 -12.61
N VAL A 114 -16.78 -15.87 -12.58
CA VAL A 114 -15.86 -15.55 -13.68
C VAL A 114 -16.28 -16.26 -14.96
N GLU A 115 -16.67 -17.52 -14.87
CA GLU A 115 -17.11 -18.30 -16.04
C GLU A 115 -18.43 -17.79 -16.59
N LYS A 116 -19.39 -17.46 -15.72
CA LYS A 116 -20.64 -16.80 -16.10
C LYS A 116 -20.36 -15.49 -16.84
N ALA A 117 -19.48 -14.63 -16.29
CA ALA A 117 -19.11 -13.37 -16.95
C ALA A 117 -18.43 -13.58 -18.31
N ARG A 118 -17.68 -14.67 -18.47
CA ARG A 118 -17.08 -15.08 -19.75
C ARG A 118 -18.14 -15.50 -20.76
N ILE A 119 -19.07 -16.38 -20.36
CA ILE A 119 -20.17 -16.87 -21.20
C ILE A 119 -21.08 -15.73 -21.63
N GLU A 120 -21.48 -14.88 -20.67
CA GLU A 120 -22.35 -13.71 -20.90
C GLU A 120 -21.60 -12.55 -21.58
N ARG A 121 -20.28 -12.65 -21.74
CA ARG A 121 -19.41 -11.62 -22.31
C ARG A 121 -19.59 -10.26 -21.66
N THR A 122 -19.65 -10.22 -20.33
CA THR A 122 -19.85 -9.00 -19.55
C THR A 122 -18.53 -8.51 -18.94
N GLY A 123 -18.53 -7.24 -18.50
CA GLY A 123 -17.39 -6.61 -17.83
C GLY A 123 -16.10 -6.73 -18.65
N ARG A 124 -15.06 -7.35 -18.08
CA ARG A 124 -13.78 -7.52 -18.76
C ARG A 124 -13.82 -8.48 -19.95
N PHE A 125 -14.90 -9.24 -20.16
CA PHE A 125 -15.04 -10.15 -21.31
C PHE A 125 -15.90 -9.57 -22.43
N SER A 126 -16.43 -8.35 -22.25
CA SER A 126 -17.17 -7.63 -23.29
C SER A 126 -16.21 -6.88 -24.22
N SER A 127 -16.06 -7.34 -25.46
CA SER A 127 -15.26 -6.64 -26.47
C SER A 127 -15.79 -5.25 -26.78
N GLU A 128 -17.11 -5.07 -26.74
CA GLU A 128 -17.77 -3.78 -26.96
C GLU A 128 -17.41 -2.78 -25.85
N LEU A 129 -17.56 -3.18 -24.58
CA LEU A 129 -17.18 -2.34 -23.44
C LEU A 129 -15.68 -2.03 -23.45
N GLN A 130 -14.82 -3.00 -23.79
CA GLN A 130 -13.38 -2.75 -23.91
C GLN A 130 -13.06 -1.73 -25.01
N ARG A 131 -13.74 -1.82 -26.17
CA ARG A 131 -13.59 -0.86 -27.27
C ARG A 131 -14.03 0.53 -26.84
N GLU A 132 -15.16 0.64 -26.15
CA GLU A 132 -15.66 1.91 -25.59
C GLU A 132 -14.67 2.50 -24.56
N LEU A 133 -14.18 1.69 -23.62
CA LEU A 133 -13.19 2.13 -22.64
C LEU A 133 -11.86 2.52 -23.29
N GLY A 134 -11.49 1.86 -24.39
CA GLY A 134 -10.30 2.16 -25.18
C GLY A 134 -10.42 3.44 -26.02
N SER A 135 -11.63 3.80 -26.46
CA SER A 135 -11.89 5.03 -27.22
C SER A 135 -12.00 6.26 -26.33
N ARG A 136 -12.29 6.08 -25.03
CA ARG A 136 -12.24 7.18 -24.05
C ARG A 136 -10.84 7.78 -24.02
N SER A 137 -10.76 9.10 -24.13
CA SER A 137 -9.50 9.82 -23.96
C SER A 137 -8.91 9.46 -22.60
N LYS A 138 -7.68 8.92 -22.61
CA LYS A 138 -6.94 8.69 -21.37
C LYS A 138 -6.85 10.04 -20.66
N LYS A 139 -7.27 10.10 -19.39
CA LYS A 139 -7.07 11.31 -18.58
C LYS A 139 -5.61 11.73 -18.74
N PRO A 140 -5.32 12.98 -19.15
CA PRO A 140 -3.95 13.42 -19.28
C PRO A 140 -3.30 13.21 -17.92
N ARG A 141 -2.23 12.40 -17.88
CA ARG A 141 -1.45 12.26 -16.66
C ARG A 141 -0.97 13.66 -16.32
N LYS A 142 -1.26 14.15 -15.10
CA LYS A 142 -0.71 15.42 -14.65
C LYS A 142 0.81 15.35 -14.85
N PRO A 143 1.44 16.36 -15.49
CA PRO A 143 2.90 16.36 -15.65
C PRO A 143 3.53 16.18 -14.27
N PHE A 144 4.47 15.24 -14.14
CA PHE A 144 5.16 15.03 -12.85
C PHE A 144 5.87 16.30 -12.37
N ALA A 145 6.30 17.17 -13.29
CA ALA A 145 6.83 18.50 -12.99
C ALA A 145 5.84 19.42 -12.22
N LYS A 146 4.53 19.13 -12.24
CA LYS A 146 3.50 19.87 -11.48
C LYS A 146 3.13 19.20 -10.15
N ASN A 147 3.83 18.14 -9.74
CA ASN A 147 3.62 17.53 -8.43
C ASN A 147 4.25 18.43 -7.36
N ALA A 148 3.46 18.84 -6.36
CA ALA A 148 3.89 19.78 -5.32
C ALA A 148 5.14 19.31 -4.55
N PHE A 149 5.30 18.00 -4.33
CA PHE A 149 6.50 17.45 -3.68
C PHE A 149 7.75 17.60 -4.55
N ILE A 150 7.60 17.36 -5.86
CA ILE A 150 8.69 17.51 -6.82
C ILE A 150 9.09 18.99 -6.92
N VAL A 151 8.12 19.88 -7.02
CA VAL A 151 8.36 21.34 -7.05
C VAL A 151 9.07 21.77 -5.77
N SER A 152 8.59 21.33 -4.60
CA SER A 152 9.24 21.64 -3.32
C SER A 152 10.65 21.10 -3.23
N ALA A 153 10.92 19.89 -3.74
CA ALA A 153 12.26 19.31 -3.72
C ALA A 153 13.25 20.08 -4.61
N LEU A 154 12.80 20.51 -5.80
CA LEU A 154 13.62 21.33 -6.70
C LEU A 154 13.85 22.74 -6.17
N GLN A 155 12.85 23.34 -5.51
CA GLN A 155 12.94 24.71 -4.99
C GLN A 155 13.74 24.78 -3.69
N LYS A 156 13.60 23.81 -2.80
CA LYS A 156 14.28 23.84 -1.50
C LYS A 156 15.65 23.17 -1.54
N GLY A 157 15.86 22.25 -2.47
CA GLY A 157 17.04 21.40 -2.50
C GLY A 157 16.83 20.09 -1.75
N MET A 158 17.79 19.19 -1.87
CA MET A 158 17.66 17.81 -1.43
C MET A 158 18.99 17.20 -1.04
N VAL A 159 18.96 16.33 -0.02
CA VAL A 159 20.13 15.61 0.47
C VAL A 159 20.06 14.16 0.00
N TRP A 160 21.11 13.75 -0.70
CA TRP A 160 21.33 12.40 -1.16
C TRP A 160 22.44 11.75 -0.35
N VAL A 161 22.26 10.47 -0.04
CA VAL A 161 23.24 9.68 0.71
C VAL A 161 23.63 8.47 -0.12
N HIS A 162 24.92 8.27 -0.29
CA HIS A 162 25.51 7.12 -0.96
C HIS A 162 25.52 5.90 -0.01
N ALA A 163 25.70 4.71 -0.57
CA ALA A 163 25.77 3.47 0.19
C ALA A 163 26.93 3.42 1.20
N ASP A 164 28.02 4.15 0.94
CA ASP A 164 29.17 4.28 1.85
C ASP A 164 28.97 5.35 2.95
N GLY A 165 27.82 6.03 2.95
CA GLY A 165 27.50 7.09 3.90
C GLY A 165 27.90 8.50 3.47
N SER A 166 28.59 8.67 2.34
CA SER A 166 28.86 10.00 1.79
C SER A 166 27.57 10.72 1.42
N LYS A 167 27.54 12.03 1.62
CA LYS A 167 26.36 12.86 1.37
C LYS A 167 26.61 13.84 0.24
N TYR A 168 25.58 14.09 -0.56
CA TYR A 168 25.57 15.09 -1.60
C TYR A 168 24.32 15.94 -1.49
N THR A 169 24.48 17.25 -1.45
CA THR A 169 23.38 18.20 -1.40
C THR A 169 23.21 18.84 -2.76
N ILE A 170 22.01 18.76 -3.32
CA ILE A 170 21.59 19.57 -4.47
C ILE A 170 20.87 20.77 -3.87
N GLU A 171 21.38 21.98 -4.07
CA GLU A 171 20.74 23.17 -3.52
C GLU A 171 19.44 23.48 -4.27
N GLY A 172 18.57 24.25 -3.61
CA GLY A 172 17.35 24.73 -4.24
C GLY A 172 17.66 25.58 -5.47
N TYR A 173 16.85 25.44 -6.52
CA TYR A 173 16.97 26.19 -7.78
C TYR A 173 18.20 25.89 -8.65
N ASP A 174 19.13 25.03 -8.21
CA ASP A 174 20.23 24.54 -9.06
C ASP A 174 19.72 23.76 -10.28
N MET A 175 18.50 23.20 -10.17
CA MET A 175 17.87 22.37 -11.20
C MET A 175 16.40 22.76 -11.37
N GLU A 176 15.99 23.01 -12.60
CA GLU A 176 14.63 23.45 -12.98
C GLU A 176 13.67 22.28 -13.22
N SER A 177 14.18 21.05 -13.35
CA SER A 177 13.36 19.88 -13.63
C SER A 177 13.88 18.58 -13.03
N PRO A 178 12.99 17.58 -12.80
CA PRO A 178 13.43 16.27 -12.33
C PRO A 178 14.31 15.53 -13.35
N PHE A 179 14.24 15.94 -14.62
CA PHE A 179 15.11 15.43 -15.67
C PHE A 179 16.56 15.89 -15.48
N GLN A 180 16.77 17.17 -15.15
CA GLN A 180 18.10 17.70 -14.84
C GLN A 180 18.68 17.03 -13.59
N VAL A 181 17.88 16.86 -12.52
CA VAL A 181 18.28 16.10 -11.33
C VAL A 181 18.67 14.66 -11.69
N ALA A 182 17.88 13.99 -12.52
CA ALA A 182 18.18 12.64 -12.97
C ALA A 182 19.51 12.58 -13.75
N THR A 183 19.71 13.47 -14.72
CA THR A 183 20.97 13.56 -15.49
C THR A 183 22.16 13.81 -14.57
N PHE A 184 22.04 14.78 -13.66
CA PHE A 184 23.07 15.10 -12.69
C PHE A 184 23.46 13.89 -11.81
N LEU A 185 22.47 13.19 -11.24
CA LEU A 185 22.73 11.97 -10.45
C LEU A 185 23.32 10.83 -11.29
N SER A 186 22.96 10.74 -12.57
CA SER A 186 23.57 9.78 -13.50
C SER A 186 25.05 10.07 -13.70
N ASP A 187 25.46 11.34 -13.70
CA ASP A 187 26.86 11.73 -13.87
C ASP A 187 27.71 11.44 -12.62
N LEU A 188 27.08 11.42 -11.45
CA LEU A 188 27.68 10.97 -10.18
C LEU A 188 27.77 9.44 -10.04
N CYS A 189 27.11 8.68 -10.92
CA CYS A 189 27.17 7.21 -10.91
C CYS A 189 28.41 6.68 -11.63
N SER A 190 28.85 5.47 -11.25
CA SER A 190 29.96 4.78 -11.92
C SER A 190 29.65 4.55 -13.41
N GLU A 191 30.70 4.40 -14.22
CA GLU A 191 30.57 4.16 -15.66
C GLU A 191 29.78 2.88 -15.98
N GLU A 192 29.94 1.84 -15.17
CA GLU A 192 29.16 0.59 -15.25
C GLU A 192 27.65 0.83 -15.07
N MET A 193 27.26 1.71 -14.14
CA MET A 193 25.87 2.07 -13.94
C MET A 193 25.33 2.95 -15.06
N ARG A 194 26.12 3.92 -15.55
CA ARG A 194 25.76 4.71 -16.74
C ARG A 194 25.51 3.81 -17.94
N ASN A 195 26.32 2.77 -18.11
CA ASN A 195 26.16 1.78 -19.17
C ASN A 195 24.93 0.88 -18.94
N ALA A 196 24.63 0.48 -17.70
CA ALA A 196 23.40 -0.24 -17.37
C ALA A 196 22.13 0.58 -17.67
N PHE A 197 22.16 1.90 -17.46
CA PHE A 197 21.07 2.80 -17.84
C PHE A 197 20.95 2.97 -19.36
N LYS A 198 22.07 3.09 -20.08
CA LYS A 198 22.09 3.11 -21.56
C LYS A 198 21.54 1.82 -22.17
N LEU A 199 21.88 0.66 -21.60
CA LEU A 199 21.43 -0.66 -22.05
C LEU A 199 19.91 -0.87 -21.90
N LYS A 200 19.25 -0.19 -20.95
CA LYS A 200 17.78 -0.21 -20.79
C LYS A 200 17.05 0.79 -21.70
N GLY A 201 17.77 1.50 -22.56
CA GLY A 201 17.21 2.19 -23.72
C GLY A 201 16.36 3.43 -23.44
N SER A 202 16.31 3.98 -22.22
CA SER A 202 15.78 5.35 -22.05
C SER A 202 16.14 6.00 -20.72
N GLN A 203 16.54 7.28 -20.79
CA GLN A 203 16.57 8.21 -19.65
C GLN A 203 15.21 8.33 -18.94
N SER A 204 14.13 7.86 -19.56
CA SER A 204 12.78 7.83 -18.99
C SER A 204 12.67 6.98 -17.72
N TYR A 205 13.44 5.90 -17.58
CA TYR A 205 13.43 5.06 -16.37
C TYR A 205 14.13 5.75 -15.20
N LEU A 206 15.23 6.46 -15.46
CA LEU A 206 15.94 7.25 -14.47
C LEU A 206 15.07 8.39 -13.96
N TYR A 207 14.44 9.13 -14.89
CA TYR A 207 13.45 10.15 -14.57
C TYR A 207 12.29 9.59 -13.75
N THR A 208 11.74 8.43 -14.13
CA THR A 208 10.69 7.75 -13.39
C THR A 208 11.16 7.33 -11.98
N GLY A 209 12.41 6.90 -11.85
CA GLY A 209 13.06 6.60 -10.57
C GLY A 209 13.11 7.83 -9.66
N VAL A 210 13.71 8.93 -10.15
CA VAL A 210 13.80 10.20 -9.40
C VAL A 210 12.42 10.71 -9.00
N VAL A 211 11.45 10.71 -9.92
CA VAL A 211 10.06 11.11 -9.64
C VAL A 211 9.44 10.26 -8.52
N LYS A 212 9.64 8.94 -8.54
CA LYS A 212 9.12 8.04 -7.50
C LYS A 212 9.82 8.26 -6.15
N ILE A 213 11.12 8.53 -6.16
CA ILE A 213 11.89 8.86 -4.96
C ILE A 213 11.38 10.15 -4.33
N LEU A 214 11.25 11.22 -5.13
CA LEU A 214 10.78 12.53 -4.69
C LEU A 214 9.31 12.52 -4.22
N THR A 215 8.48 11.62 -4.77
CA THR A 215 7.08 11.47 -4.35
C THR A 215 6.90 10.47 -3.20
N GLY A 216 8.01 10.01 -2.59
CA GLY A 216 7.96 9.16 -1.39
C GLY A 216 7.35 7.79 -1.65
N TRP A 217 7.48 7.26 -2.88
CA TRP A 217 6.90 5.97 -3.23
C TRP A 217 7.62 4.85 -2.48
N ARG A 218 6.92 4.23 -1.52
CA ARG A 218 7.42 3.11 -0.71
C ARG A 218 6.88 1.78 -1.25
N ASP A 219 7.66 0.73 -1.09
CA ASP A 219 7.13 -0.62 -1.27
C ASP A 219 5.99 -0.86 -0.29
N VAL A 220 4.84 -1.28 -0.78
CA VAL A 220 3.69 -1.60 0.06
C VAL A 220 3.93 -2.87 0.88
N ASN A 221 4.79 -3.76 0.40
CA ASN A 221 5.12 -5.03 1.04
C ASN A 221 6.35 -4.92 1.95
N THR A 222 7.36 -4.13 1.56
CA THR A 222 8.62 -4.03 2.34
C THR A 222 8.74 -2.76 3.17
N ASN A 223 7.87 -1.76 2.98
CA ASN A 223 7.93 -0.42 3.57
C ASN A 223 9.27 0.31 3.35
N LYS A 224 10.12 -0.20 2.44
CA LYS A 224 11.37 0.44 2.04
C LYS A 224 11.06 1.48 0.97
N THR A 225 11.77 2.61 1.01
CA THR A 225 11.79 3.56 -0.10
C THR A 225 12.33 2.82 -1.32
N LEU A 226 11.47 2.62 -2.32
CA LEU A 226 11.65 1.51 -3.26
C LEU A 226 12.76 1.73 -4.29
N PHE A 227 13.36 2.90 -4.34
CA PHE A 227 14.25 3.25 -5.43
C PHE A 227 15.44 4.05 -4.92
N SER A 228 16.63 3.58 -5.27
CA SER A 228 17.90 4.30 -5.24
C SER A 228 18.30 4.59 -6.68
N VAL A 229 19.03 5.68 -6.92
CA VAL A 229 19.72 5.90 -8.20
C VAL A 229 21.12 5.31 -8.02
N GLY A 230 21.24 4.03 -8.37
CA GLY A 230 22.45 3.28 -8.07
C GLY A 230 22.68 3.17 -6.55
N PRO A 231 23.85 3.59 -6.02
CA PRO A 231 24.13 3.59 -4.60
C PRO A 231 23.53 4.79 -3.84
N TRP A 232 22.94 5.76 -4.54
CA TRP A 232 22.41 6.98 -3.94
C TRP A 232 20.93 6.87 -3.57
N ARG A 233 20.56 7.31 -2.37
CA ARG A 233 19.17 7.42 -1.90
C ARG A 233 18.88 8.83 -1.42
N LEU A 234 17.64 9.29 -1.59
CA LEU A 234 17.18 10.55 -1.01
C LEU A 234 16.98 10.38 0.49
N GLU A 235 17.65 11.21 1.29
CA GLU A 235 17.50 11.25 2.75
C GLU A 235 16.45 12.28 3.18
N GLY A 236 16.37 13.42 2.49
CA GLY A 236 15.40 14.46 2.79
C GLY A 236 15.39 15.61 1.79
N ILE A 237 14.34 16.44 1.90
CA ILE A 237 14.24 17.74 1.25
C ILE A 237 14.72 18.78 2.28
N LEU A 238 15.53 19.75 1.87
CA LEU A 238 15.97 20.83 2.75
C LEU A 238 14.74 21.63 3.24
N LEU A 239 14.78 22.14 4.46
CA LEU A 239 13.62 22.82 5.08
C LEU A 239 13.48 24.26 4.61
#